data_AF-A0AAU6WMT0-F1
#
_entry.id   AF-A0AAU6WMT0-F1
#
_cell.length_a   1.000
_cell.length_b   1.000
_cell.length_c   1.000
_cell.angle_alpha   90.00
_cell.angle_beta   90.00
_cell.angle_gamma   90.00
#
_symmetry.space_group_name_H-M   'P 1'
#
loop_
_entity.id
_entity.type
_entity.pdbx_description
1 polymer ?
#
loop_
_entity_poly.entity_id
_entity_poly.type
_entity_poly.pdbx_seq_one_letter_code
_entity_poly.pdbx_strand_id
1 'polypeptide(L)'
;MKPEKTTEKAFDYLDQAYEIIFTYSHDYEKANPELTDLLNRAENEKFVKKSAYYQLMGTLVYFICKSKVKNTPYQNLLPGNPVVENHFKWSLDIDTYNPPLQYLYGLYLYDTGKFLKAESVFSEIDIRYFHDLELNDRAIKIKELILCCKIFLDEISEDEIVKFIGETADQEGDHLWDLVETLKLNAKHYTNRIRSALKE
;
A
#
# COMPACT_ATOMS: atom_id res chain seq x y z
N MET A 1 5.81 17.81 24.57
CA MET A 1 6.40 16.54 25.05
C MET A 1 7.52 16.20 24.08
N LYS A 2 8.78 16.05 24.53
CA LYS A 2 9.84 15.58 23.62
C LYS A 2 9.52 14.13 23.25
N PRO A 3 9.63 13.72 21.98
CA PRO A 3 9.49 12.31 21.65
C PRO A 3 10.50 11.52 22.49
N GLU A 4 10.07 10.37 23.02
CA GLU A 4 11.02 9.47 23.65
C GLU A 4 11.99 9.00 22.57
N LYS A 5 13.31 9.08 22.83
CA LYS A 5 14.38 8.72 21.88
C LYS A 5 14.21 7.35 21.21
N THR A 6 13.44 6.44 21.82
CA THR A 6 13.11 5.12 21.30
C THR A 6 12.04 5.13 20.21
N THR A 7 11.11 6.09 20.23
CA THR A 7 10.10 6.29 19.18
C THR A 7 10.71 6.96 17.95
N GLU A 8 11.56 7.96 18.13
CA GLU A 8 12.33 8.59 17.02
C GLU A 8 13.14 7.53 16.27
N LYS A 9 13.85 6.67 17.01
CA LYS A 9 14.61 5.58 16.41
C LYS A 9 13.76 4.60 15.59
N ALA A 10 12.50 4.36 15.97
CA ALA A 10 11.62 3.50 15.17
C ALA A 10 11.27 4.15 13.83
N PHE A 11 11.09 5.47 13.80
CA PHE A 11 10.89 6.22 12.56
C PHE A 11 12.17 6.25 11.71
N ASP A 12 13.35 6.41 12.29
CA ASP A 12 14.62 6.33 11.54
C ASP A 12 14.79 4.98 10.81
N TYR A 13 14.30 3.89 11.41
CA TYR A 13 14.31 2.56 10.78
C TYR A 13 13.22 2.42 9.70
N LEU A 14 12.06 3.06 9.90
CA LEU A 14 11.02 3.11 8.86
C LEU A 14 11.53 3.86 7.63
N ASP A 15 12.20 4.99 7.83
CA ASP A 15 12.79 5.79 6.75
C ASP A 15 13.84 4.96 5.98
N GLN A 16 14.74 4.27 6.70
CA GLN A 16 15.68 3.32 6.08
C GLN A 16 14.97 2.23 5.26
N ALA A 17 13.86 1.68 5.75
CA ALA A 17 13.12 0.67 5.01
C ALA A 17 12.58 1.21 3.67
N TYR A 18 12.08 2.45 3.67
CA TYR A 18 11.63 3.11 2.45
C TYR A 18 12.78 3.49 1.51
N GLU A 19 13.91 3.95 2.04
CA GLU A 19 15.12 4.24 1.26
C GLU A 19 15.64 3.00 0.54
N ILE A 20 15.63 1.84 1.21
CA ILE A 20 16.01 0.56 0.59
C ILE A 20 15.08 0.26 -0.59
N ILE A 21 13.75 0.30 -0.38
CA ILE A 21 12.77 0.03 -1.44
C ILE A 21 12.95 1.01 -2.61
N PHE A 22 13.15 2.30 -2.34
CA PHE A 22 13.34 3.31 -3.36
C PHE A 22 14.64 3.09 -4.16
N THR A 23 15.73 2.76 -3.49
CA THR A 23 17.04 2.44 -4.11
C THR A 23 16.91 1.32 -5.13
N TYR A 24 16.09 0.31 -4.83
CA TYR A 24 15.82 -0.81 -5.73
C TYR A 24 14.63 -0.58 -6.65
N SER A 25 14.13 0.65 -6.78
CA SER A 25 12.99 1.00 -7.64
C SER A 25 11.76 0.10 -7.41
N HIS A 26 11.48 -0.21 -6.14
CA HIS A 26 10.39 -1.10 -5.73
C HIS A 26 10.54 -2.57 -6.18
N ASP A 27 11.75 -2.99 -6.55
CA ASP A 27 12.11 -4.40 -6.71
C ASP A 27 12.35 -5.04 -5.34
N TYR A 28 11.28 -5.59 -4.75
CA TYR A 28 11.32 -6.21 -3.43
C TYR A 28 12.25 -7.43 -3.38
N GLU A 29 12.41 -8.16 -4.48
CA GLU A 29 13.30 -9.32 -4.56
C GLU A 29 14.77 -8.89 -4.38
N LYS A 30 15.19 -7.82 -5.08
CA LYS A 30 16.53 -7.23 -4.91
C LYS A 30 16.73 -6.56 -3.56
N ALA A 31 15.69 -5.91 -3.02
CA ALA A 31 15.73 -5.24 -1.72
C ALA A 31 15.81 -6.22 -0.53
N ASN A 32 15.39 -7.47 -0.71
CA ASN A 32 15.18 -8.44 0.37
C ASN A 32 16.39 -8.65 1.31
N PRO A 33 17.65 -8.76 0.82
CA PRO A 33 18.79 -8.94 1.72
C PRO A 33 18.96 -7.79 2.71
N GLU A 34 18.80 -6.54 2.25
CA GLU A 34 18.93 -5.34 3.09
C GLU A 34 17.73 -5.16 4.03
N LEU A 35 16.51 -5.45 3.56
CA LEU A 35 15.33 -5.45 4.41
C LEU A 35 15.44 -6.48 5.54
N THR A 36 15.97 -7.67 5.23
CA THR A 36 16.20 -8.73 6.21
C THR A 36 17.27 -8.33 7.22
N ASP A 37 18.36 -7.70 6.78
CA ASP A 37 19.36 -7.14 7.70
C ASP A 37 18.76 -6.07 8.61
N LEU A 38 17.97 -5.14 8.05
CA LEU A 38 17.32 -4.08 8.81
C LEU A 38 16.33 -4.64 9.84
N LEU A 39 15.56 -5.67 9.49
CA LEU A 39 14.70 -6.40 10.42
C LEU A 39 15.50 -7.03 11.56
N ASN A 40 16.58 -7.75 11.25
CA ASN A 40 17.44 -8.35 12.28
C ASN A 40 18.00 -7.28 13.22
N ARG A 41 18.43 -6.12 12.69
CA ARG A 41 18.88 -4.99 13.51
C ARG A 41 17.75 -4.46 14.38
N ALA A 42 16.56 -4.24 13.83
CA ALA A 42 15.39 -3.72 14.55
C ALA A 42 14.93 -4.67 15.68
N GLU A 43 14.95 -5.98 15.47
CA GLU A 43 14.57 -6.97 16.50
C GLU A 43 15.54 -6.99 17.70
N ASN A 44 16.79 -6.61 17.48
CA ASN A 44 17.80 -6.50 18.53
C ASN A 44 17.76 -5.16 19.29
N GLU A 45 16.93 -4.21 18.84
CA GLU A 45 16.75 -2.93 19.50
C GLU A 45 15.76 -3.00 20.66
N LYS A 46 16.01 -2.19 21.70
CA LYS A 46 15.12 -2.07 22.86
C LYS A 46 14.06 -0.99 22.61
N PHE A 47 13.18 -1.23 21.63
CA PHE A 47 12.06 -0.33 21.36
C PHE A 47 11.00 -0.37 22.46
N VAL A 48 10.36 0.77 22.69
CA VAL A 48 9.10 0.82 23.43
C VAL A 48 7.99 0.40 22.46
N LYS A 49 7.17 -0.57 22.84
CA LYS A 49 6.07 -1.10 22.02
C LYS A 49 4.89 -0.12 21.88
N LYS A 50 5.12 0.96 21.14
CA LYS A 50 4.14 1.98 20.72
C LYS A 50 3.78 1.81 19.24
N SER A 51 2.87 2.64 18.73
CA SER A 51 2.44 2.63 17.32
C SER A 51 3.63 2.51 16.35
N ALA A 52 4.61 3.41 16.43
CA ALA A 52 5.79 3.40 15.54
C ALA A 52 6.57 2.07 15.52
N TYR A 53 6.68 1.38 16.67
CA TYR A 53 7.32 0.05 16.72
C TYR A 53 6.51 -0.99 15.95
N TYR A 54 5.19 -1.03 16.16
CA TYR A 54 4.34 -1.99 15.47
C TYR A 54 4.24 -1.69 13.98
N GLN A 55 4.19 -0.41 13.60
CA GLN A 55 4.31 0.02 12.21
C GLN A 55 5.62 -0.45 11.59
N LEU A 56 6.77 -0.24 12.24
CA LEU A 56 8.08 -0.69 11.76
C LEU A 56 8.11 -2.20 11.50
N MET A 57 7.72 -3.00 12.51
CA MET A 57 7.74 -4.45 12.39
C MET A 57 6.77 -4.95 11.31
N GLY A 58 5.57 -4.36 11.24
CA GLY A 58 4.58 -4.65 10.21
C GLY A 58 5.12 -4.37 8.81
N THR A 59 5.69 -3.19 8.59
CA THR A 59 6.26 -2.76 7.31
C THR A 59 7.42 -3.65 6.85
N LEU A 60 8.41 -3.91 7.72
CA LEU A 60 9.57 -4.72 7.35
C LEU A 60 9.17 -6.15 6.98
N VAL A 61 8.35 -6.80 7.80
CA VAL A 61 7.90 -8.16 7.53
C VAL A 61 7.00 -8.19 6.28
N TYR A 62 6.16 -7.17 6.07
CA TYR A 62 5.36 -7.03 4.85
C TYR A 62 6.25 -6.95 3.60
N PHE A 63 7.27 -6.09 3.57
CA PHE A 63 8.15 -5.94 2.41
C PHE A 63 8.96 -7.22 2.13
N ILE A 64 9.43 -7.92 3.17
CA ILE A 64 10.10 -9.23 3.04
C ILE A 64 9.12 -10.32 2.58
N CYS A 65 7.85 -10.25 2.97
CA CYS A 65 6.82 -11.14 2.42
C CYS A 65 6.61 -10.84 0.92
N LYS A 66 6.56 -9.56 0.55
CA LYS A 66 6.37 -9.11 -0.83
C LYS A 66 7.53 -9.51 -1.75
N SER A 67 8.76 -9.60 -1.23
CA SER A 67 9.91 -10.07 -2.01
C SER A 67 9.85 -11.53 -2.45
N LYS A 68 8.96 -12.34 -1.86
CA LYS A 68 8.82 -13.78 -2.14
C LYS A 68 7.79 -14.07 -3.22
N VAL A 69 7.00 -13.08 -3.58
CA VAL A 69 6.09 -13.14 -4.72
C VAL A 69 6.74 -12.35 -5.86
N LYS A 70 6.76 -12.90 -7.08
CA LYS A 70 7.23 -12.14 -8.24
C LYS A 70 6.42 -10.86 -8.33
N ASN A 71 7.06 -9.77 -8.77
CA ASN A 71 6.43 -8.52 -9.19
C ASN A 71 5.58 -8.74 -10.46
N THR A 72 4.62 -9.65 -10.37
CA THR A 72 3.45 -9.81 -11.23
C THR A 72 2.25 -9.63 -10.33
N PRO A 73 1.90 -8.38 -10.00
CA PRO A 73 0.75 -8.10 -9.17
C PRO A 73 -0.47 -8.86 -9.67
N TYR A 74 -1.26 -9.35 -8.72
CA TYR A 74 -2.59 -9.93 -8.94
C TYR A 74 -2.64 -11.30 -9.63
N GLN A 75 -1.55 -11.77 -10.24
CA GLN A 75 -1.45 -13.18 -10.68
C GLN A 75 -1.15 -14.13 -9.52
N ASN A 76 -0.45 -13.65 -8.50
CA ASN A 76 -0.14 -14.41 -7.28
C ASN A 76 -0.38 -13.51 -6.06
N LEU A 77 -1.51 -13.72 -5.37
CA LEU A 77 -1.79 -13.04 -4.11
C LEU A 77 -0.71 -13.39 -3.08
N LEU A 78 -0.37 -12.42 -2.24
CA LEU A 78 0.49 -12.63 -1.10
C LEU A 78 -0.22 -13.60 -0.13
N PRO A 79 0.44 -14.69 0.32
CA PRO A 79 -0.12 -15.50 1.39
C PRO A 79 -0.27 -14.63 2.65
N GLY A 80 -1.45 -14.66 3.25
CA GLY A 80 -1.71 -13.92 4.48
C GLY A 80 -0.72 -14.28 5.59
N ASN A 81 -0.18 -13.27 6.28
CA ASN A 81 0.72 -13.44 7.41
C ASN A 81 0.10 -12.81 8.67
N PRO A 82 -0.39 -13.64 9.62
CA PRO A 82 -1.02 -13.13 10.85
C PRO A 82 -0.12 -12.20 11.67
N VAL A 83 1.20 -12.36 11.60
CA VAL A 83 2.16 -11.50 12.31
C VAL A 83 2.12 -10.08 11.75
N VAL A 84 2.17 -9.95 10.42
CA VAL A 84 2.05 -8.65 9.72
C VAL A 84 0.72 -8.00 10.04
N GLU A 85 -0.38 -8.75 9.89
CA GLU A 85 -1.72 -8.22 10.14
C GLU A 85 -1.90 -7.74 11.58
N ASN A 86 -1.41 -8.50 12.56
CA ASN A 86 -1.49 -8.11 13.97
C ASN A 86 -0.64 -6.89 14.28
N HIS A 87 0.55 -6.76 13.68
CA HIS A 87 1.37 -5.56 13.83
C HIS A 87 0.67 -4.30 13.32
N PHE A 88 0.08 -4.34 12.13
CA PHE A 88 -0.68 -3.19 11.64
C PHE A 88 -1.90 -2.89 12.50
N LYS A 89 -2.65 -3.91 12.94
CA LYS A 89 -3.79 -3.72 13.84
C LYS A 89 -3.38 -3.09 15.17
N TRP A 90 -2.36 -3.62 15.85
CA TRP A 90 -1.87 -3.03 17.10
C TRP A 90 -1.38 -1.61 16.93
N SER A 91 -0.79 -1.29 15.77
CA SER A 91 -0.39 0.09 15.46
C SER A 91 -1.62 1.00 15.31
N LEU A 92 -2.65 0.57 14.58
CA LEU A 92 -3.89 1.32 14.37
C LEU A 92 -4.77 1.41 15.63
N ASP A 93 -4.72 0.42 16.51
CA ASP A 93 -5.38 0.48 17.82
C ASP A 93 -4.81 1.62 18.69
N ILE A 94 -3.54 1.97 18.48
CA ILE A 94 -2.85 3.06 19.19
C ILE A 94 -3.00 4.39 18.44
N ASP A 95 -2.97 4.36 17.11
CA ASP A 95 -3.00 5.54 16.24
C ASP A 95 -3.97 5.34 15.05
N THR A 96 -5.27 5.41 15.37
CA THR A 96 -6.36 4.96 14.50
C THR A 96 -6.51 5.77 13.22
N TYR A 97 -6.21 7.06 13.25
CA TYR A 97 -6.45 7.99 12.15
C TYR A 97 -5.17 8.37 11.40
N ASN A 98 -4.12 7.54 11.48
CA ASN A 98 -2.85 7.80 10.83
C ASN A 98 -2.90 7.41 9.34
N PRO A 99 -2.92 8.38 8.40
CA PRO A 99 -3.15 8.08 6.99
C PRO A 99 -2.03 7.23 6.34
N PRO A 100 -0.73 7.47 6.59
CA PRO A 100 0.33 6.57 6.14
C PRO A 100 0.20 5.12 6.63
N LEU A 101 -0.20 4.93 7.90
CA LEU A 101 -0.38 3.61 8.48
C LEU A 101 -1.62 2.89 7.91
N GLN A 102 -2.75 3.59 7.78
CA GLN A 102 -3.94 3.06 7.13
C GLN A 102 -3.64 2.65 5.68
N TYR A 103 -2.90 3.49 4.95
CA TYR A 103 -2.47 3.19 3.59
C TYR A 103 -1.64 1.90 3.50
N LEU A 104 -0.61 1.74 4.34
CA LEU A 104 0.21 0.52 4.39
C LEU A 104 -0.62 -0.73 4.72
N TYR A 105 -1.51 -0.61 5.71
CA TYR A 105 -2.37 -1.73 6.09
C TYR A 105 -3.34 -2.10 4.97
N GLY A 106 -3.93 -1.11 4.30
CA GLY A 106 -4.77 -1.28 3.12
C GLY A 106 -4.03 -2.01 2.00
N LEU A 107 -2.77 -1.61 1.70
CA LEU A 107 -1.91 -2.31 0.73
C LEU A 107 -1.68 -3.77 1.09
N TYR A 108 -1.40 -4.07 2.36
CA TYR A 108 -1.25 -5.46 2.80
C TYR A 108 -2.54 -6.27 2.64
N LEU A 109 -3.70 -5.70 3.00
CA LEU A 109 -4.99 -6.36 2.81
C LEU A 109 -5.29 -6.60 1.34
N TYR A 110 -5.00 -5.61 0.49
CA TYR A 110 -5.16 -5.67 -0.94
C TYR A 110 -4.27 -6.75 -1.57
N ASP A 111 -2.97 -6.74 -1.26
CA ASP A 111 -2.00 -7.72 -1.75
C ASP A 111 -2.33 -9.16 -1.29
N THR A 112 -3.05 -9.32 -0.16
CA THR A 112 -3.53 -10.62 0.34
C THR A 112 -4.94 -11.00 -0.13
N GLY A 113 -5.55 -10.21 -1.02
CA GLY A 113 -6.85 -10.47 -1.62
C GLY A 113 -8.05 -10.21 -0.71
N LYS A 114 -7.87 -9.51 0.41
CA LYS A 114 -8.95 -9.15 1.34
C LYS A 114 -9.65 -7.86 0.88
N PHE A 115 -10.13 -7.85 -0.36
CA PHE A 115 -10.58 -6.65 -1.07
C PHE A 115 -11.65 -5.84 -0.33
N LEU A 116 -12.64 -6.49 0.28
CA LEU A 116 -13.67 -5.80 1.07
C LEU A 116 -13.07 -5.01 2.25
N LYS A 117 -12.10 -5.60 2.95
CA LYS A 117 -11.43 -4.93 4.07
C LYS A 117 -10.46 -3.85 3.58
N ALA A 118 -9.77 -4.11 2.47
CA ALA A 118 -8.87 -3.14 1.86
C ALA A 118 -9.63 -1.89 1.41
N GLU A 119 -10.77 -2.06 0.73
CA GLU A 119 -11.65 -0.97 0.31
C GLU A 119 -12.08 -0.12 1.51
N SER A 120 -12.62 -0.76 2.56
CA SER A 120 -13.03 -0.06 3.78
C SER A 120 -11.88 0.74 4.41
N VAL A 121 -10.69 0.16 4.49
CA VAL A 121 -9.51 0.84 5.06
C VAL A 121 -9.07 2.02 4.20
N PHE A 122 -9.03 1.87 2.87
CA PHE A 122 -8.65 2.95 1.96
C PHE A 122 -9.67 4.09 1.95
N SER A 123 -10.96 3.76 2.02
CA SER A 123 -12.07 4.73 2.05
C SER A 123 -12.11 5.56 3.34
N GLU A 124 -11.51 5.09 4.43
CA GLU A 124 -11.38 5.81 5.71
C GLU A 124 -10.17 6.75 5.78
N ILE A 125 -9.26 6.71 4.79
CA ILE A 125 -8.06 7.54 4.78
C ILE A 125 -8.44 9.01 4.53
N ASP A 126 -7.99 9.92 5.40
CA ASP A 126 -8.12 11.36 5.13
C ASP A 126 -7.16 11.78 4.02
N ILE A 127 -7.62 11.73 2.77
CA ILE A 127 -6.82 12.07 1.59
C ILE A 127 -6.29 13.52 1.60
N ARG A 128 -6.89 14.43 2.38
CA ARG A 128 -6.40 15.82 2.50
C ARG A 128 -5.03 15.87 3.15
N TYR A 129 -4.71 14.92 4.03
CA TYR A 129 -3.38 14.77 4.60
C TYR A 129 -2.29 14.70 3.51
N PHE A 130 -2.53 13.95 2.43
CA PHE A 130 -1.55 13.83 1.35
C PHE A 130 -1.51 15.07 0.46
N HIS A 131 -2.66 15.73 0.25
CA HIS A 131 -2.70 17.01 -0.46
C HIS A 131 -1.93 18.11 0.28
N ASP A 132 -2.07 18.20 1.61
CA ASP A 132 -1.38 19.19 2.45
C ASP A 132 0.14 18.98 2.47
N LEU A 133 0.61 17.76 2.16
CA LEU A 133 2.02 17.40 2.00
C LEU A 133 2.51 17.47 0.54
N GLU A 134 1.70 17.98 -0.39
CA GLU A 134 1.99 18.03 -1.82
C GLU A 134 2.22 16.64 -2.47
N LEU A 135 1.68 15.58 -1.85
CA LEU A 135 1.75 14.19 -2.30
C LEU A 135 0.50 13.79 -3.09
N ASN A 136 0.16 14.57 -4.12
CA ASN A 136 -1.07 14.37 -4.92
C ASN A 136 -1.17 12.97 -5.55
N ASP A 137 -0.04 12.41 -5.98
CA ASP A 137 0.06 11.06 -6.54
C ASP A 137 -0.45 10.00 -5.55
N ARG A 138 -0.19 10.18 -4.25
CA ARG A 138 -0.66 9.23 -3.23
C ARG A 138 -2.17 9.27 -3.09
N ALA A 139 -2.76 10.47 -3.13
CA ALA A 139 -4.21 10.62 -3.06
C ALA A 139 -4.91 9.94 -4.26
N ILE A 140 -4.32 10.05 -5.45
CA ILE A 140 -4.81 9.36 -6.65
C ILE A 140 -4.62 7.86 -6.53
N LYS A 141 -3.46 7.42 -6.03
CA LYS A 141 -3.19 6.00 -5.81
C LYS A 141 -4.18 5.34 -4.87
N ILE A 142 -4.57 6.04 -3.80
CA ILE A 142 -5.61 5.55 -2.87
C ILE A 142 -6.95 5.38 -3.59
N LYS A 143 -7.35 6.35 -4.42
CA LYS A 143 -8.58 6.26 -5.22
C LYS A 143 -8.51 5.11 -6.23
N GLU A 144 -7.38 4.95 -6.92
CA GLU A 144 -7.15 3.84 -7.85
C GLU A 144 -7.34 2.49 -7.14
N LEU A 145 -6.74 2.31 -5.96
CA LEU A 145 -6.84 1.07 -5.18
C LEU A 145 -8.27 0.79 -4.68
N ILE A 146 -9.03 1.82 -4.32
CA ILE A 146 -10.48 1.69 -4.00
C ILE A 146 -11.23 1.17 -5.22
N LEU A 147 -11.01 1.76 -6.41
CA LEU A 147 -11.63 1.28 -7.65
C LEU A 147 -11.25 -0.17 -7.93
N CYS A 148 -9.97 -0.54 -7.79
CA CYS A 148 -9.51 -1.91 -8.01
C CYS A 148 -10.21 -2.90 -7.06
N CYS A 149 -10.36 -2.55 -5.78
CA CYS A 149 -11.11 -3.38 -4.84
C CYS A 149 -12.57 -3.56 -5.30
N LYS A 150 -13.25 -2.49 -5.71
CA LYS A 150 -14.63 -2.58 -6.19
C LYS A 150 -14.77 -3.40 -7.48
N ILE A 151 -13.78 -3.38 -8.38
CA ILE A 151 -13.73 -4.26 -9.55
C ILE A 151 -13.70 -5.73 -9.12
N PHE A 152 -12.82 -6.10 -8.18
CA PHE A 152 -12.76 -7.48 -7.67
C PHE A 152 -14.03 -7.90 -6.93
N LEU A 153 -14.74 -6.95 -6.30
CA LEU A 153 -16.00 -7.19 -5.59
C LEU A 153 -17.23 -7.18 -6.51
N ASP A 154 -17.11 -6.78 -7.78
CA ASP A 154 -18.23 -6.56 -8.71
C ASP A 154 -19.20 -5.44 -8.25
N GLU A 155 -18.67 -4.41 -7.58
CA GLU A 155 -19.44 -3.33 -6.96
C GLU A 155 -19.19 -1.97 -7.64
N ILE A 156 -18.84 -1.99 -8.93
CA ILE A 156 -18.50 -0.77 -9.69
C ILE A 156 -19.15 -0.74 -11.06
N SER A 157 -19.59 0.44 -11.46
CA SER A 157 -20.08 0.69 -12.81
C SER A 157 -18.95 1.03 -13.80
N GLU A 158 -19.18 0.76 -15.08
CA GLU A 158 -18.27 1.18 -16.15
C GLU A 158 -18.07 2.71 -16.17
N ASP A 159 -19.13 3.47 -15.90
CA ASP A 159 -19.09 4.94 -15.87
C ASP A 159 -18.15 5.49 -14.79
N GLU A 160 -18.12 4.86 -13.61
CA GLU A 160 -17.18 5.23 -12.55
C GLU A 160 -15.72 4.99 -12.95
N ILE A 161 -15.43 3.88 -13.61
CA ILE A 161 -14.07 3.56 -14.10
C ILE A 161 -13.64 4.58 -15.16
N VAL A 162 -14.49 4.84 -16.14
CA VAL A 162 -14.21 5.81 -17.23
C VAL A 162 -14.03 7.22 -16.68
N LYS A 163 -14.87 7.62 -15.71
CA LYS A 163 -14.75 8.92 -15.05
C LYS A 163 -13.40 9.06 -14.36
N PHE A 164 -12.98 8.05 -13.59
CA PHE A 164 -11.70 8.07 -12.90
C PHE A 164 -10.52 8.19 -13.88
N ILE A 165 -10.51 7.42 -14.97
CA ILE A 165 -9.49 7.52 -16.03
C ILE A 165 -9.45 8.93 -16.63
N GLY A 166 -10.61 9.54 -16.86
CA GLY A 166 -10.69 10.92 -17.36
C GLY A 166 -10.13 11.96 -16.38
N GLU A 167 -10.36 11.79 -15.08
CA GLU A 167 -9.84 12.68 -14.02
C GLU A 167 -8.31 12.57 -13.86
N THR A 168 -7.70 11.46 -14.27
CA THR A 168 -6.25 11.22 -14.15
C THR A 168 -5.48 11.42 -15.45
N ALA A 169 -6.16 11.65 -16.58
CA ALA A 169 -5.56 11.70 -17.92
C ALA A 169 -4.51 12.81 -18.12
N ASP A 170 -4.59 13.90 -17.35
CA ASP A 170 -3.69 15.06 -17.42
C ASP A 170 -2.59 15.03 -16.34
N GLN A 171 -2.51 13.96 -15.53
CA GLN A 171 -1.53 13.84 -14.45
C GLN A 171 -0.23 13.24 -14.98
N GLU A 172 0.91 13.86 -14.70
CA GLU A 172 2.23 13.32 -15.07
C GLU A 172 2.58 12.10 -14.19
N GLY A 173 2.67 10.91 -14.79
CA GLY A 173 3.10 9.67 -14.12
C GLY A 173 2.31 8.44 -14.55
N ASP A 174 2.80 7.24 -14.19
CA ASP A 174 2.16 5.96 -14.50
C ASP A 174 1.05 5.63 -13.49
N HIS A 175 0.01 6.47 -13.46
CA HIS A 175 -0.99 6.55 -12.38
C HIS A 175 -2.13 5.53 -12.45
N LEU A 176 -2.05 4.55 -13.36
CA LEU A 176 -3.15 3.61 -13.61
C LEU A 176 -2.69 2.15 -13.73
N TRP A 177 -1.44 1.86 -13.35
CA TRP A 177 -0.86 0.54 -13.52
C TRP A 177 -1.63 -0.56 -12.77
N ASP A 178 -2.09 -0.30 -11.53
CA ASP A 178 -2.87 -1.29 -10.75
C ASP A 178 -4.25 -1.47 -11.38
N LEU A 179 -4.87 -0.38 -11.84
CA LEU A 179 -6.18 -0.40 -12.49
C LEU A 179 -6.15 -1.22 -13.79
N VAL A 180 -5.15 -0.99 -14.64
CA VAL A 180 -5.00 -1.70 -15.92
C VAL A 180 -4.83 -3.20 -15.69
N GLU A 181 -3.95 -3.61 -14.77
CA GLU A 181 -3.75 -5.02 -14.47
C GLU A 181 -4.98 -5.67 -13.81
N THR A 182 -5.67 -4.93 -12.93
CA THR A 182 -6.93 -5.38 -12.31
C THR A 182 -8.01 -5.61 -13.37
N LEU A 183 -8.14 -4.72 -14.35
CA LEU A 183 -9.09 -4.85 -15.46
C LEU A 183 -8.76 -6.07 -16.35
N LYS A 184 -7.48 -6.27 -16.69
CA LYS A 184 -7.05 -7.44 -17.48
C LYS A 184 -7.43 -8.76 -16.83
N LEU A 185 -7.36 -8.86 -15.51
CA LEU A 185 -7.77 -10.05 -14.76
C LEU A 185 -9.29 -10.18 -14.61
N ASN A 186 -10.01 -9.05 -14.63
CA ASN A 186 -11.46 -8.99 -14.50
C ASN A 186 -12.11 -8.61 -15.83
N ALA A 187 -11.90 -9.44 -16.85
CA ALA A 187 -12.24 -9.13 -18.25
C ALA A 187 -13.68 -8.65 -18.51
N LYS A 188 -14.65 -9.01 -17.64
CA LYS A 188 -16.03 -8.50 -17.71
C LYS A 188 -16.12 -6.98 -17.60
N HIS A 189 -15.22 -6.36 -16.84
CA HIS A 189 -15.11 -4.91 -16.71
C HIS A 189 -14.16 -4.32 -17.75
N TYR A 190 -13.36 -5.12 -18.48
CA TYR A 190 -12.39 -4.59 -19.43
C TYR A 190 -12.96 -4.39 -20.84
N THR A 191 -13.95 -3.51 -20.93
CA THR A 191 -14.73 -3.26 -22.15
C THR A 191 -13.96 -2.42 -23.19
N ASN A 192 -14.48 -2.37 -24.42
CA ASN A 192 -13.91 -1.51 -25.46
C ASN A 192 -13.94 -0.01 -25.09
N ARG A 193 -14.95 0.42 -24.32
CA ARG A 193 -15.06 1.81 -23.88
C ARG A 193 -13.95 2.16 -22.89
N ILE A 194 -13.66 1.27 -21.94
CA ILE A 194 -12.56 1.45 -20.99
C ILE A 194 -11.20 1.41 -21.68
N ARG A 195 -10.98 0.46 -22.62
CA ARG A 195 -9.76 0.43 -23.45
C ARG A 195 -9.55 1.74 -24.21
N SER A 196 -10.62 2.24 -24.85
CA SER A 196 -10.58 3.53 -25.55
C SER A 196 -10.23 4.70 -24.62
N ALA A 197 -10.76 4.69 -23.38
CA ALA A 197 -10.43 5.70 -22.38
C ALA A 197 -8.96 5.62 -21.92
N LEU A 198 -8.41 4.40 -21.81
CA LEU A 198 -7.00 4.14 -21.49
C LEU A 198 -6.06 4.40 -22.67
N LYS A 199 -6.59 4.62 -23.88
CA LYS A 199 -5.83 4.75 -25.14
C LYS A 199 -5.10 3.45 -25.53
N GLU A 200 -5.65 2.30 -25.17
CA GLU A 200 -5.27 0.96 -25.66
C GLU A 200 -6.17 0.52 -26.84
#